data_AF-A0A8T5PB12-F1
#
_entry.id   AF-A0A8T5PB12-F1
#
_cell.length_a   1.000
_cell.length_b   1.000
_cell.length_c   1.000
_cell.angle_alpha   90.00
_cell.angle_beta   90.00
_cell.angle_gamma   90.00
#
_symmetry.space_group_name_H-M   'P 1'
#
loop_
_entity.id
_entity.type
_entity.pdbx_description
1 polymer ?
#
loop_
_entity_poly.entity_id
_entity_poly.type
_entity_poly.pdbx_seq_one_letter_code
_entity_poly.pdbx_strand_id
1 'polypeptide(L)'
;MPRTRMAALFSVLMVLSIIMAAYSILAQPETVAFSDSELQTPENFIPSAIPTAPTNIAGDTTARPDILVRILIGQIFEDYGGSIRIEITNNDTRAIFLETLAFDWVSLDMGSNITLNTRISAKETYELKALAVDGPPGSGMWDYQLSMRLLQYRNNQWYRMTGGGDDWISFSEQSIEVHELADSESNSVKYNTRLYYVRVNDLVDFSSEAVAMATGNVMTTGDYNLGNVCEIFDWLVAEINYTEDPGGGDVWYSPDETLASMTGDCEDYAMLFSAMVEHVGGASRIYLTRDHAFTAVYVGNTESDLDNATADIRAYYSTPVPVHAFRDEVGYWMMADPLGSFYMGGLAVGQVPTWQSADYWNSTFPESDNLHSIDVTGINLEQPIWLDPLNWVGMVIVFGAITLGFLASAHSEKTEPLPVCKICGMDIFEYWYTCQNCQATYHSQCAFGGANCPMCQAPIQFPPPP
;
A
#
# COMPACT_ATOMS: atom_id res chain seq x y z
N MET A 1 18.64 37.39 36.45
CA MET A 1 17.56 38.23 35.88
C MET A 1 16.43 38.33 36.91
N PRO A 2 15.72 39.48 37.02
CA PRO A 2 14.48 39.53 37.79
C PRO A 2 13.47 38.52 37.21
N ARG A 3 12.67 37.88 38.08
CA ARG A 3 11.69 36.83 37.71
C ARG A 3 10.75 37.27 36.59
N THR A 4 10.39 38.55 36.55
CA THR A 4 9.59 39.19 35.50
C THR A 4 10.26 39.18 34.12
N ARG A 5 11.59 39.36 34.05
CA ARG A 5 12.34 39.25 32.78
C ARG A 5 12.47 37.81 32.29
N MET A 6 12.52 36.84 33.21
CA MET A 6 12.49 35.42 32.84
C MET A 6 11.11 35.01 32.33
N ALA A 7 10.03 35.41 33.01
CA ALA A 7 8.67 35.16 32.54
C ALA A 7 8.40 35.80 31.16
N ALA A 8 8.89 37.03 30.93
CA ALA A 8 8.80 37.69 29.63
C ALA A 8 9.58 36.94 28.54
N LEU A 9 10.80 36.46 28.84
CA LEU A 9 11.59 35.66 27.90
C LEU A 9 10.88 34.36 27.51
N PHE A 10 10.33 33.63 28.48
CA PHE A 10 9.60 32.39 28.21
C PHE A 10 8.27 32.63 27.46
N SER A 11 7.61 33.75 27.72
CA SER A 11 6.42 34.16 26.94
C SER A 11 6.77 34.44 25.47
N VAL A 12 7.91 35.09 25.21
CA VAL A 12 8.40 35.30 23.84
C VAL A 12 8.73 33.97 23.17
N LEU A 13 9.42 33.06 23.87
CA LEU A 13 9.72 31.71 23.35
C LEU A 13 8.45 30.89 23.07
N MET A 14 7.43 31.00 23.94
CA MET A 14 6.13 30.36 23.73
C MET A 14 5.44 30.90 22.47
N VAL A 15 5.38 32.23 22.29
CA VAL A 15 4.79 32.83 21.09
C VAL A 15 5.56 32.42 19.82
N LEU A 16 6.90 32.43 19.87
CA LEU A 16 7.73 31.96 18.75
C LEU A 16 7.48 30.48 18.45
N SER A 17 7.30 29.63 19.47
CA SER A 17 6.98 28.21 19.28
C SER A 17 5.61 28.00 18.64
N ILE A 18 4.61 28.81 18.97
CA ILE A 18 3.28 28.75 18.34
C ILE A 18 3.35 29.22 16.88
N ILE A 19 4.07 30.30 16.60
CA ILE A 19 4.25 30.81 15.24
C ILE A 19 4.99 29.78 14.38
N MET A 20 6.04 29.16 14.92
CA MET A 20 6.78 28.12 14.21
C MET A 20 5.97 26.83 14.05
N ALA A 21 5.11 26.47 15.00
CA ALA A 21 4.15 25.36 14.84
C ALA A 21 3.14 25.64 13.71
N ALA A 22 2.62 26.87 13.66
CA ALA A 22 1.70 27.27 12.59
C ALA A 22 2.41 27.29 11.23
N TYR A 23 3.64 27.81 11.17
CA TYR A 23 4.46 27.78 9.97
C TYR A 23 4.80 26.34 9.55
N SER A 24 5.13 25.45 10.48
CA SER A 24 5.49 24.07 10.17
C SER A 24 4.31 23.29 9.60
N ILE A 25 3.10 23.51 10.12
CA ILE A 25 1.86 22.95 9.56
C ILE A 25 1.62 23.48 8.14
N LEU A 26 1.88 24.77 7.90
CA LEU A 26 1.67 25.41 6.59
C LEU A 26 2.79 25.14 5.58
N ALA A 27 3.98 24.78 6.03
CA ALA A 27 5.17 24.56 5.22
C ALA A 27 5.49 23.08 5.01
N GLN A 28 4.54 22.18 5.31
CA GLN A 28 4.73 20.77 5.02
C GLN A 28 4.90 20.58 3.51
N PRO A 29 5.95 19.89 3.03
CA PRO A 29 6.05 19.50 1.63
C PRO A 29 4.78 18.77 1.19
N GLU A 30 4.21 19.25 0.09
CA GLU A 30 3.12 18.58 -0.61
C GLU A 30 3.63 17.25 -1.18
N THR A 31 2.75 16.27 -1.27
CA THR A 31 3.07 15.02 -1.95
C THR A 31 3.18 15.26 -3.45
N VAL A 32 4.11 14.56 -4.10
CA VAL A 32 4.34 14.72 -5.53
C VAL A 32 3.40 13.77 -6.25
N ALA A 33 2.53 14.31 -7.09
CA ALA A 33 1.78 13.52 -8.05
C ALA A 33 2.58 13.34 -9.33
N PHE A 34 2.40 12.22 -10.03
CA PHE A 34 2.95 12.06 -11.37
C PHE A 34 2.50 13.19 -12.29
N SER A 35 3.46 13.69 -13.07
CA SER A 35 3.21 14.56 -14.21
C SER A 35 3.23 13.77 -15.51
N ASP A 36 2.54 14.26 -16.54
CA ASP A 36 2.51 13.62 -17.87
C ASP A 36 3.91 13.36 -18.45
N SER A 37 4.92 14.16 -18.08
CA SER A 37 6.30 13.97 -18.55
C SER A 37 7.05 12.81 -17.91
N GLU A 38 6.55 12.28 -16.78
CA GLU A 38 7.15 11.16 -16.06
C GLU A 38 6.52 9.82 -16.45
N LEU A 39 5.45 9.84 -17.25
CA LEU A 39 4.68 8.66 -17.64
C LEU A 39 5.06 8.22 -19.04
N GLN A 40 5.40 6.94 -19.18
CA GLN A 40 5.73 6.31 -20.44
C GLN A 40 4.67 5.24 -20.78
N THR A 41 4.03 5.38 -21.93
CA THR A 41 3.19 4.32 -22.51
C THR A 41 4.08 3.14 -22.93
N PRO A 42 3.74 1.88 -22.59
CA PRO A 42 4.49 0.71 -23.02
C PRO A 42 4.48 0.56 -24.55
N GLU A 43 5.57 0.03 -25.11
CA GLU A 43 5.59 -0.39 -26.51
C GLU A 43 4.72 -1.64 -26.72
N ASN A 44 4.30 -1.86 -27.97
CA ASN A 44 3.48 -3.02 -28.32
C ASN A 44 4.26 -4.33 -28.09
N PHE A 45 3.63 -5.25 -27.37
CA PHE A 45 4.17 -6.59 -27.19
C PHE A 45 4.05 -7.42 -28.48
N ILE A 46 5.12 -8.13 -28.84
CA ILE A 46 5.12 -9.07 -29.95
C ILE A 46 5.19 -10.50 -29.38
N PRO A 47 4.07 -11.25 -29.38
CA PRO A 47 4.06 -12.61 -28.83
C PRO A 47 4.93 -13.54 -29.67
N SER A 48 5.55 -14.51 -29.00
CA SER A 48 6.20 -15.63 -29.68
C SER A 48 5.18 -16.44 -30.46
N ALA A 49 5.55 -16.89 -31.66
CA ALA A 49 4.68 -17.74 -32.46
C ALA A 49 4.41 -19.08 -31.74
N ILE A 50 3.13 -19.46 -31.64
CA ILE A 50 2.75 -20.77 -31.13
C ILE A 50 3.43 -21.84 -31.99
N PRO A 51 4.14 -22.82 -31.39
CA PRO A 51 4.77 -23.89 -32.15
C PRO A 51 3.78 -24.65 -33.02
N THR A 52 4.23 -25.16 -34.16
CA THR A 52 3.39 -26.01 -35.00
C THR A 52 3.27 -27.40 -34.39
N ALA A 53 2.05 -27.96 -34.40
CA ALA A 53 1.82 -29.34 -34.04
C ALA A 53 2.67 -30.31 -34.91
N PRO A 54 3.06 -31.49 -34.38
CA PRO A 54 3.82 -32.48 -35.13
C PRO A 54 3.10 -32.94 -36.40
N THR A 55 3.81 -32.99 -37.52
CA THR A 55 3.25 -33.41 -38.82
C THR A 55 3.34 -34.92 -39.06
N ASN A 56 4.16 -35.64 -38.29
CA ASN A 56 4.38 -37.08 -38.40
C ASN A 56 3.39 -37.91 -37.55
N ILE A 57 2.09 -37.66 -37.73
CA ILE A 57 1.01 -38.42 -37.08
C ILE A 57 0.82 -39.74 -37.83
N ALA A 58 1.10 -40.87 -37.17
CA ALA A 58 1.09 -42.21 -37.78
C ALA A 58 -0.28 -42.90 -37.75
N GLY A 59 -1.21 -42.41 -36.94
CA GLY A 59 -2.56 -42.93 -36.79
C GLY A 59 -3.11 -42.66 -35.39
N ASP A 60 -4.17 -43.38 -35.03
CA ASP A 60 -4.88 -43.18 -33.76
C ASP A 60 -4.49 -44.23 -32.70
N THR A 61 -4.69 -43.88 -31.43
CA THR A 61 -4.56 -44.80 -30.30
C THR A 61 -5.62 -44.55 -29.24
N THR A 62 -6.17 -45.62 -28.67
CA THR A 62 -7.14 -45.56 -27.56
C THR A 62 -6.48 -45.65 -26.19
N ALA A 63 -5.15 -45.76 -26.15
CA ALA A 63 -4.41 -45.87 -24.91
C ALA A 63 -4.31 -44.51 -24.23
N ARG A 64 -4.71 -44.46 -22.95
CA ARG A 64 -4.64 -43.24 -22.14
C ARG A 64 -3.30 -43.17 -21.38
N PRO A 65 -2.54 -42.06 -21.49
CA PRO A 65 -1.37 -41.80 -20.67
C PRO A 65 -1.81 -41.58 -19.22
N ASP A 66 -0.90 -41.86 -18.30
CA ASP A 66 -1.05 -41.46 -16.91
C ASP A 66 -0.71 -39.97 -16.79
N ILE A 67 -1.74 -39.14 -16.64
CA ILE A 67 -1.63 -37.69 -16.50
C ILE A 67 -2.35 -37.24 -15.23
N LEU A 68 -1.72 -36.33 -14.49
CA LEU A 68 -2.36 -35.62 -13.39
C LEU A 68 -2.66 -34.20 -13.85
N VAL A 69 -3.91 -33.78 -13.69
CA VAL A 69 -4.35 -32.41 -13.96
C VAL A 69 -4.72 -31.78 -12.61
N ARG A 70 -4.08 -30.65 -12.28
CA ARG A 70 -4.48 -29.79 -11.17
C ARG A 70 -5.05 -28.50 -11.74
N ILE A 71 -6.13 -28.04 -11.15
CA ILE A 71 -6.80 -26.81 -11.55
C ILE A 71 -6.81 -25.91 -10.32
N LEU A 72 -6.34 -24.67 -10.51
CA LEU A 72 -6.56 -23.59 -9.57
C LEU A 72 -7.62 -22.69 -10.18
N ILE A 73 -8.64 -22.41 -9.39
CA ILE A 73 -9.82 -21.67 -9.80
C ILE A 73 -9.70 -20.25 -9.23
N GLY A 74 -9.75 -19.26 -10.11
CA GLY A 74 -9.88 -17.86 -9.71
C GLY A 74 -11.34 -17.52 -9.44
N GLN A 75 -11.62 -16.26 -9.17
CA GLN A 75 -13.00 -15.81 -9.05
C GLN A 75 -13.68 -15.84 -10.42
N ILE A 76 -14.84 -16.48 -10.50
CA ILE A 76 -15.69 -16.50 -11.70
C ILE A 76 -17.01 -15.82 -11.36
N PHE A 77 -17.42 -14.85 -12.18
CA PHE A 77 -18.63 -14.07 -11.98
C PHE A 77 -19.66 -14.36 -13.07
N GLU A 78 -20.94 -14.26 -12.72
CA GLU A 78 -22.04 -14.39 -13.67
C GLU A 78 -21.92 -13.37 -14.81
N ASP A 79 -22.22 -13.79 -16.05
CA ASP A 79 -22.14 -13.00 -17.29
C ASP A 79 -20.76 -12.35 -17.63
N TYR A 80 -19.81 -12.41 -16.70
CA TYR A 80 -18.50 -11.76 -16.78
C TYR A 80 -17.39 -12.79 -17.00
N GLY A 81 -17.46 -13.90 -16.27
CA GLY A 81 -16.46 -14.95 -16.32
C GLY A 81 -15.33 -14.72 -15.34
N GLY A 82 -14.15 -15.24 -15.69
CA GLY A 82 -12.97 -15.21 -14.85
C GLY A 82 -11.81 -15.95 -15.51
N SER A 83 -10.94 -16.54 -14.70
CA SER A 83 -9.86 -17.36 -15.22
C SER A 83 -9.54 -18.56 -14.33
N ILE A 84 -8.97 -19.58 -14.94
CA ILE A 84 -8.41 -20.74 -14.25
C ILE A 84 -6.95 -20.93 -14.64
N ARG A 85 -6.17 -21.51 -13.73
CA ARG A 85 -4.80 -21.96 -13.97
C ARG A 85 -4.77 -23.48 -13.95
N ILE A 86 -4.01 -24.09 -14.85
CA ILE A 86 -4.00 -25.55 -15.03
C ILE A 86 -2.56 -26.07 -15.05
N GLU A 87 -2.26 -27.02 -14.18
CA GLU A 87 -1.01 -27.78 -14.21
C GLU A 87 -1.27 -29.20 -14.74
N ILE A 88 -0.45 -29.64 -15.69
CA ILE A 88 -0.55 -30.96 -16.31
C ILE A 88 0.77 -31.68 -16.12
N THR A 89 0.79 -32.70 -15.27
CA THR A 89 1.95 -33.54 -15.04
C THR A 89 1.83 -34.84 -15.82
N ASN A 90 2.83 -35.14 -16.66
CA ASN A 90 2.92 -36.41 -17.37
C ASN A 90 3.60 -37.48 -16.51
N ASN A 91 2.81 -38.35 -15.88
CA ASN A 91 3.31 -39.45 -15.05
C ASN A 91 3.71 -40.69 -15.88
N ASP A 92 3.55 -40.69 -17.20
CA ASP A 92 3.97 -41.80 -18.04
C ASP A 92 5.50 -41.78 -18.28
N THR A 93 5.97 -42.82 -18.96
CA THR A 93 7.32 -43.01 -19.50
C THR A 93 7.49 -42.42 -20.90
N ARG A 94 6.40 -42.04 -21.55
CA ARG A 94 6.37 -41.51 -22.93
C ARG A 94 6.02 -40.03 -22.92
N ALA A 95 6.59 -39.29 -23.85
CA ALA A 95 6.19 -37.90 -24.07
C ALA A 95 4.76 -37.84 -24.62
N ILE A 96 4.05 -36.79 -24.22
CA ILE A 96 2.78 -36.38 -24.80
C ILE A 96 2.94 -35.03 -25.49
N PHE A 97 2.03 -34.73 -26.41
CA PHE A 97 1.91 -33.43 -27.04
C PHE A 97 0.50 -32.92 -26.80
N LEU A 98 0.38 -31.77 -26.16
CA LEU A 98 -0.89 -31.11 -25.86
C LEU A 98 -1.19 -30.11 -26.96
N GLU A 99 -2.18 -30.42 -27.79
CA GLU A 99 -2.60 -29.57 -28.92
C GLU A 99 -3.52 -28.46 -28.41
N THR A 100 -4.60 -28.86 -27.73
CA THR A 100 -5.68 -27.96 -27.30
C THR A 100 -6.21 -28.39 -25.95
N LEU A 101 -6.58 -27.40 -25.12
CA LEU A 101 -7.33 -27.59 -23.90
C LEU A 101 -8.65 -26.82 -24.00
N ALA A 102 -9.73 -27.41 -23.49
CA ALA A 102 -11.06 -26.82 -23.44
C ALA A 102 -11.65 -26.93 -22.03
N PHE A 103 -12.42 -25.92 -21.67
CA PHE A 103 -13.29 -25.83 -20.51
C PHE A 103 -14.71 -25.60 -21.03
N ASP A 104 -15.63 -26.49 -20.69
CA ASP A 104 -17.02 -26.41 -21.16
C ASP A 104 -17.98 -26.45 -19.97
N TRP A 105 -18.98 -25.57 -19.98
CA TRP A 105 -20.09 -25.62 -19.03
C TRP A 105 -21.06 -26.74 -19.43
N VAL A 106 -21.25 -27.75 -18.58
CA VAL A 106 -21.95 -29.01 -18.96
C VAL A 106 -23.39 -28.78 -19.44
N SER A 107 -24.09 -27.83 -18.82
CA SER A 107 -25.49 -27.52 -19.09
C SER A 107 -25.69 -26.40 -20.11
N LEU A 108 -24.61 -25.84 -20.66
CA LEU A 108 -24.63 -24.72 -21.60
C LEU A 108 -23.89 -25.10 -22.89
N ASP A 109 -24.27 -24.50 -24.02
CA ASP A 109 -23.47 -24.57 -25.25
C ASP A 109 -22.42 -23.45 -25.22
N MET A 110 -21.61 -23.44 -24.16
CA MET A 110 -20.66 -22.39 -23.84
C MET A 110 -19.41 -22.98 -23.22
N GLY A 111 -18.27 -22.49 -23.67
CA GLY A 111 -16.97 -22.96 -23.23
C GLY A 111 -15.85 -22.15 -23.84
N SER A 112 -14.66 -22.33 -23.28
CA SER A 112 -13.47 -21.60 -23.66
C SER A 112 -12.38 -22.61 -24.00
N ASN A 113 -11.58 -22.33 -25.03
CA ASN A 113 -10.49 -23.22 -25.43
C ASN A 113 -9.23 -22.44 -25.77
N ILE A 114 -8.09 -23.12 -25.67
CA ILE A 114 -6.78 -22.58 -25.98
C ILE A 114 -5.94 -23.60 -26.76
N THR A 115 -5.30 -23.13 -27.82
CA THR A 115 -4.32 -23.92 -28.60
C THR A 115 -2.93 -23.67 -28.03
N LEU A 116 -2.26 -24.75 -27.62
CA LEU A 116 -0.98 -24.69 -26.90
C LEU A 116 0.16 -25.24 -27.74
N ASN A 117 -0.07 -26.37 -28.43
CA ASN A 117 0.95 -27.09 -29.20
C ASN A 117 2.27 -27.27 -28.44
N THR A 118 2.18 -27.81 -27.22
CA THR A 118 3.34 -27.99 -26.36
C THR A 118 3.66 -29.47 -26.16
N ARG A 119 4.96 -29.78 -26.09
CA ARG A 119 5.45 -31.13 -25.76
C ARG A 119 5.68 -31.21 -24.26
N ILE A 120 5.11 -32.23 -23.62
CA ILE A 120 5.35 -32.55 -22.20
C ILE A 120 6.11 -33.88 -22.17
N SER A 121 7.39 -33.84 -21.82
CA SER A 121 8.21 -35.07 -21.76
C SER A 121 7.77 -35.94 -20.58
N ALA A 122 8.30 -37.16 -20.54
CA ALA A 122 8.04 -38.07 -19.43
C ALA A 122 8.49 -37.42 -18.11
N LYS A 123 7.61 -37.42 -17.11
CA LYS A 123 7.84 -36.85 -15.77
C LYS A 123 7.96 -35.33 -15.71
N GLU A 124 7.61 -34.62 -16.78
CA GLU A 124 7.53 -33.15 -16.78
C GLU A 124 6.13 -32.66 -16.41
N THR A 125 6.08 -31.46 -15.86
CA THR A 125 4.85 -30.69 -15.63
C THR A 125 4.84 -29.51 -16.59
N TYR A 126 3.68 -29.27 -17.20
CA TYR A 126 3.39 -28.05 -17.94
C TYR A 126 2.37 -27.22 -17.16
N GLU A 127 2.62 -25.92 -17.03
CA GLU A 127 1.70 -24.98 -16.40
C GLU A 127 1.11 -24.04 -17.46
N LEU A 128 -0.22 -24.01 -17.52
CA LEU A 128 -0.99 -22.97 -18.19
C LEU A 128 -1.35 -21.90 -17.17
N LYS A 129 -0.67 -20.75 -17.25
CA LYS A 129 -0.77 -19.65 -16.28
C LYS A 129 -2.19 -19.11 -16.12
N ALA A 130 -2.91 -18.95 -17.23
CA ALA A 130 -4.31 -18.53 -17.24
C ALA A 130 -5.04 -19.09 -18.48
N LEU A 131 -6.31 -19.46 -18.28
CA LEU A 131 -7.32 -19.69 -19.30
C LEU A 131 -8.54 -18.85 -18.94
N ALA A 132 -8.94 -17.94 -19.81
CA ALA A 132 -10.20 -17.22 -19.68
C ALA A 132 -11.37 -18.21 -19.71
N VAL A 133 -12.33 -18.01 -18.82
CA VAL A 133 -13.57 -18.79 -18.74
C VAL A 133 -14.74 -17.82 -18.79
N ASP A 134 -15.68 -18.06 -19.69
CA ASP A 134 -16.89 -17.25 -19.82
C ASP A 134 -17.85 -17.45 -18.64
N GLY A 135 -18.52 -16.38 -18.21
CA GLY A 135 -19.46 -16.41 -17.08
C GLY A 135 -20.82 -16.96 -17.47
N PRO A 136 -21.39 -17.95 -16.75
CA PRO A 136 -22.75 -18.41 -16.99
C PRO A 136 -23.78 -17.33 -16.60
N PRO A 137 -25.03 -17.43 -17.08
CA PRO A 137 -26.06 -16.38 -16.92
C PRO A 137 -26.69 -16.31 -15.52
N GLY A 138 -25.94 -16.70 -14.48
CA GLY A 138 -26.38 -16.64 -13.10
C GLY A 138 -25.32 -17.13 -12.12
N SER A 139 -25.38 -16.63 -10.89
CA SER A 139 -24.55 -17.07 -9.77
C SER A 139 -24.94 -18.46 -9.22
N GLY A 140 -24.09 -19.01 -8.35
CA GLY A 140 -24.28 -20.30 -7.67
C GLY A 140 -23.39 -21.41 -8.20
N MET A 141 -23.75 -22.65 -7.91
CA MET A 141 -22.96 -23.82 -8.33
C MET A 141 -23.24 -24.20 -9.77
N TRP A 142 -22.20 -24.28 -10.60
CA TRP A 142 -22.27 -24.70 -11.99
C TRP A 142 -21.34 -25.88 -12.25
N ASP A 143 -21.79 -26.79 -13.12
CA ASP A 143 -21.01 -27.95 -13.53
C ASP A 143 -20.21 -27.64 -14.80
N TYR A 144 -18.94 -28.01 -14.79
CA TYR A 144 -18.02 -27.87 -15.92
C TYR A 144 -17.29 -29.18 -16.21
N GLN A 145 -16.78 -29.29 -17.44
CA GLN A 145 -15.94 -30.39 -17.88
C GLN A 145 -14.70 -29.86 -18.58
N LEU A 146 -13.54 -30.39 -18.20
CA LEU A 146 -12.33 -30.20 -18.98
C LEU A 146 -12.22 -31.26 -20.07
N SER A 147 -11.70 -30.86 -21.21
CA SER A 147 -11.37 -31.74 -22.33
C SER A 147 -10.03 -31.34 -22.94
N MET A 148 -9.29 -32.30 -23.49
CA MET A 148 -8.02 -32.02 -24.16
C MET A 148 -7.80 -32.86 -25.41
N ARG A 149 -7.06 -32.30 -26.36
CA ARG A 149 -6.55 -32.99 -27.55
C ARG A 149 -5.08 -33.31 -27.35
N LEU A 150 -4.75 -34.59 -27.43
CA LEU A 150 -3.42 -35.12 -27.13
C LEU A 150 -2.87 -36.01 -28.25
N LEU A 151 -1.56 -35.92 -28.44
CA LEU A 151 -0.79 -36.94 -29.14
C LEU A 151 0.11 -37.67 -28.14
N GLN A 152 0.30 -38.98 -28.33
CA GLN A 152 1.26 -39.77 -27.56
C GLN A 152 2.42 -40.24 -28.44
N TYR A 153 3.65 -40.10 -27.95
CA TYR A 153 4.84 -40.51 -28.68
C TYR A 153 5.11 -42.02 -28.56
N ARG A 154 5.17 -42.74 -29.69
CA ARG A 154 5.43 -44.19 -29.75
C ARG A 154 6.24 -44.54 -30.99
N ASN A 155 7.23 -45.43 -30.87
CA ASN A 155 8.00 -45.95 -32.00
C ASN A 155 8.51 -44.85 -32.96
N ASN A 156 9.00 -43.74 -32.41
CA ASN A 156 9.44 -42.54 -33.13
C ASN A 156 8.37 -41.80 -33.96
N GLN A 157 7.09 -42.00 -33.64
CA GLN A 157 5.97 -41.34 -34.30
C GLN A 157 4.95 -40.82 -33.27
N TRP A 158 4.12 -39.86 -33.67
CA TRP A 158 3.00 -39.39 -32.86
C TRP A 158 1.74 -40.14 -33.23
N TYR A 159 0.96 -40.52 -32.22
CA TYR A 159 -0.36 -41.12 -32.39
C TYR A 159 -1.40 -40.23 -31.74
N ARG A 160 -2.46 -39.90 -32.48
CA ARG A 160 -3.57 -39.12 -31.94
C ARG A 160 -4.36 -39.97 -30.96
N MET A 161 -4.64 -39.41 -29.80
CA MET A 161 -5.45 -40.11 -28.83
C MET A 161 -6.93 -39.96 -29.17
N THR A 162 -7.68 -41.07 -29.12
CA THR A 162 -9.12 -41.06 -29.38
C THR A 162 -9.90 -41.80 -28.29
N GLY A 163 -11.07 -41.28 -27.96
CA GLY A 163 -12.03 -41.85 -27.00
C GLY A 163 -13.42 -41.90 -27.62
N GLY A 164 -14.01 -43.09 -27.74
CA GLY A 164 -15.38 -43.22 -28.26
C GLY A 164 -15.57 -42.80 -29.73
N GLY A 165 -14.49 -42.65 -30.50
CA GLY A 165 -14.52 -42.16 -31.88
C GLY A 165 -14.27 -40.66 -32.04
N ASP A 166 -14.08 -39.93 -30.93
CA ASP A 166 -13.69 -38.53 -30.88
C ASP A 166 -12.21 -38.37 -30.50
N ASP A 167 -11.57 -37.28 -30.88
CA ASP A 167 -10.19 -36.91 -30.52
C ASP A 167 -10.08 -36.05 -29.25
N TRP A 168 -11.21 -35.73 -28.63
CA TRP A 168 -11.26 -35.15 -27.30
C TRP A 168 -11.18 -36.21 -26.19
N ILE A 169 -10.30 -35.96 -25.23
CA ILE A 169 -10.23 -36.70 -23.98
C ILE A 169 -10.87 -35.84 -22.88
N SER A 170 -12.11 -36.17 -22.52
CA SER A 170 -12.85 -35.49 -21.47
C SER A 170 -12.58 -36.11 -20.09
N PHE A 171 -12.52 -35.26 -19.08
CA PHE A 171 -12.39 -35.62 -17.67
C PHE A 171 -13.77 -35.71 -17.01
N SER A 172 -13.82 -36.15 -15.75
CA SER A 172 -15.06 -36.14 -14.97
C SER A 172 -15.57 -34.71 -14.80
N GLU A 173 -16.88 -34.54 -14.91
CA GLU A 173 -17.56 -33.29 -14.56
C GLU A 173 -17.24 -32.89 -13.13
N GLN A 174 -17.02 -31.60 -12.90
CA GLN A 174 -16.75 -30.98 -11.61
C GLN A 174 -17.69 -29.79 -11.43
N SER A 175 -17.86 -29.32 -10.19
CA SER A 175 -18.67 -28.15 -9.89
C SER A 175 -17.83 -27.01 -9.35
N ILE A 176 -18.20 -25.79 -9.66
CA ILE A 176 -17.53 -24.55 -9.25
C ILE A 176 -18.58 -23.51 -8.83
N GLU A 177 -18.25 -22.68 -7.85
CA GLU A 177 -19.08 -21.55 -7.45
C GLU A 177 -18.85 -20.36 -8.39
N VAL A 178 -19.94 -19.77 -8.87
CA VAL A 178 -19.96 -18.54 -9.66
C VAL A 178 -20.58 -17.44 -8.80
N HIS A 179 -19.90 -16.31 -8.71
CA HIS A 179 -20.28 -15.19 -7.86
C HIS A 179 -21.22 -14.21 -8.58
N GLU A 180 -22.00 -13.48 -7.80
CA GLU A 180 -22.86 -12.38 -8.29
C GLU A 180 -22.01 -11.15 -8.63
N LEU A 181 -22.48 -10.38 -9.61
CA LEU A 181 -21.95 -9.04 -9.86
C LEU A 181 -22.30 -8.10 -8.71
N ALA A 182 -21.45 -7.11 -8.47
CA ALA A 182 -21.75 -6.04 -7.52
C ALA A 182 -22.72 -5.03 -8.14
N ASP A 183 -23.47 -4.36 -7.26
CA ASP A 183 -24.21 -3.15 -7.61
C ASP A 183 -23.23 -2.05 -8.07
N SER A 184 -23.70 -1.18 -8.97
CA SER A 184 -22.88 -0.08 -9.49
C SER A 184 -22.67 0.99 -8.41
N GLU A 185 -21.65 0.81 -7.59
CA GLU A 185 -21.22 1.77 -6.58
C GLU A 185 -19.79 2.24 -6.87
N SER A 186 -19.57 3.55 -6.78
CA SER A 186 -18.23 4.12 -6.98
C SER A 186 -17.51 4.25 -5.65
N ASN A 187 -16.36 3.59 -5.52
CA ASN A 187 -15.48 3.83 -4.39
C ASN A 187 -14.83 5.22 -4.49
N SER A 188 -14.58 5.87 -3.35
CA SER A 188 -13.87 7.16 -3.33
C SER A 188 -12.35 6.95 -3.33
N VAL A 189 -11.61 7.65 -4.18
CA VAL A 189 -10.15 7.53 -4.27
C VAL A 189 -9.46 8.76 -3.70
N LYS A 190 -8.52 8.55 -2.76
CA LYS A 190 -7.66 9.59 -2.18
C LYS A 190 -6.24 9.42 -2.71
N TYR A 191 -5.81 10.39 -3.50
CA TYR A 191 -4.49 10.38 -4.11
C TYR A 191 -3.41 10.87 -3.15
N ASN A 192 -2.26 10.19 -3.18
CA ASN A 192 -1.01 10.54 -2.49
C ASN A 192 -1.24 10.98 -1.03
N THR A 193 -2.00 10.15 -0.31
CA THR A 193 -2.22 10.38 1.13
C THR A 193 -0.87 10.34 1.84
N ARG A 194 -0.48 11.48 2.43
CA ARG A 194 0.88 11.73 2.92
C ARG A 194 1.48 10.60 3.75
N LEU A 195 0.69 9.99 4.64
CA LEU A 195 1.15 8.88 5.50
C LEU A 195 1.69 7.71 4.67
N TYR A 196 0.91 7.23 3.69
CA TYR A 196 1.30 6.11 2.84
C TYR A 196 2.31 6.52 1.78
N TYR A 197 2.19 7.72 1.24
CA TYR A 197 3.13 8.23 0.24
C TYR A 197 4.57 8.25 0.77
N VAL A 198 4.78 8.82 1.97
CA VAL A 198 6.11 8.82 2.60
C VAL A 198 6.57 7.39 2.85
N ARG A 199 5.72 6.52 3.40
CA ARG A 199 6.10 5.13 3.71
C ARG A 199 6.55 4.35 2.47
N VAL A 200 5.77 4.40 1.38
CA VAL A 200 6.11 3.74 0.12
C VAL A 200 7.39 4.30 -0.48
N ASN A 201 7.48 5.63 -0.62
CA ASN A 201 8.60 6.27 -1.32
C ASN A 201 9.89 6.33 -0.49
N ASP A 202 9.82 6.10 0.82
CA ASP A 202 11.00 5.93 1.67
C ASP A 202 11.58 4.51 1.56
N LEU A 203 10.74 3.50 1.26
CA LEU A 203 11.13 2.09 1.18
C LEU A 203 11.51 1.65 -0.24
N VAL A 204 10.87 2.20 -1.27
CA VAL A 204 11.12 1.85 -2.66
C VAL A 204 12.30 2.64 -3.20
N ASP A 205 13.45 1.97 -3.38
CA ASP A 205 14.67 2.54 -3.96
C ASP A 205 14.86 2.10 -5.43
N PHE A 206 14.61 3.01 -6.36
CA PHE A 206 14.82 2.80 -7.79
C PHE A 206 16.30 2.65 -8.19
N SER A 207 17.23 2.89 -7.27
CA SER A 207 18.67 2.67 -7.50
C SER A 207 19.18 1.31 -7.00
N SER A 208 18.28 0.44 -6.52
CA SER A 208 18.64 -0.88 -6.00
C SER A 208 19.24 -1.78 -7.09
N GLU A 209 20.53 -2.15 -6.93
CA GLU A 209 21.20 -3.09 -7.82
C GLU A 209 20.61 -4.51 -7.72
N ALA A 210 20.09 -4.89 -6.55
CA ALA A 210 19.52 -6.21 -6.33
C ALA A 210 18.20 -6.37 -7.10
N VAL A 211 17.31 -5.38 -7.01
CA VAL A 211 16.05 -5.36 -7.77
C VAL A 211 16.35 -5.29 -9.26
N ALA A 212 17.25 -4.41 -9.71
CA ALA A 212 17.63 -4.33 -11.12
C ALA A 212 18.15 -5.67 -11.68
N MET A 213 18.97 -6.39 -10.90
CA MET A 213 19.49 -7.69 -11.30
C MET A 213 18.39 -8.76 -11.33
N ALA A 214 17.48 -8.76 -10.35
CA ALA A 214 16.33 -9.66 -10.35
C ALA A 214 15.45 -9.41 -11.58
N THR A 215 15.08 -8.16 -11.86
CA THR A 215 14.31 -7.76 -13.04
C THR A 215 14.99 -8.20 -14.34
N GLY A 216 16.30 -7.93 -14.48
CA GLY A 216 17.06 -8.31 -15.67
C GLY A 216 17.16 -9.83 -15.90
N ASN A 217 17.05 -10.64 -14.85
CA ASN A 217 17.02 -12.11 -14.97
C ASN A 217 15.64 -12.65 -15.38
N VAL A 218 14.58 -11.87 -15.17
CA VAL A 218 13.21 -12.23 -15.52
C VAL A 218 12.87 -11.88 -16.96
N MET A 219 13.31 -10.70 -17.42
CA MET A 219 12.96 -10.19 -18.74
C MET A 219 13.55 -11.02 -19.89
N THR A 220 12.72 -11.32 -20.90
CA THR A 220 13.18 -11.96 -22.14
C THR A 220 13.29 -11.00 -23.33
N THR A 221 12.70 -9.80 -23.24
CA THR A 221 12.77 -8.74 -24.25
C THR A 221 13.45 -7.48 -23.70
N GLY A 222 13.94 -6.61 -24.59
CA GLY A 222 14.83 -5.51 -24.22
C GLY A 222 14.15 -4.16 -23.97
N ASP A 223 13.18 -3.77 -24.80
CA ASP A 223 12.52 -2.47 -24.71
C ASP A 223 11.23 -2.57 -23.89
N TYR A 224 10.86 -1.54 -23.13
CA TYR A 224 9.69 -1.52 -22.25
C TYR A 224 8.39 -1.87 -22.99
N ASN A 225 7.78 -3.00 -22.65
CA ASN A 225 6.47 -3.42 -23.15
C ASN A 225 5.70 -4.20 -22.06
N LEU A 226 4.41 -4.42 -22.25
CA LEU A 226 3.59 -5.15 -21.27
C LEU A 226 3.95 -6.63 -21.14
N GLY A 227 4.61 -7.23 -22.13
CA GLY A 227 5.19 -8.57 -21.97
C GLY A 227 6.20 -8.63 -20.83
N ASN A 228 7.05 -7.61 -20.66
CA ASN A 228 7.99 -7.56 -19.53
C ASN A 228 7.26 -7.45 -18.19
N VAL A 229 6.19 -6.64 -18.14
CA VAL A 229 5.36 -6.49 -16.95
C VAL A 229 4.68 -7.81 -16.59
N CYS A 230 4.18 -8.56 -17.58
CA CYS A 230 3.62 -9.89 -17.37
C CYS A 230 4.68 -10.92 -16.91
N GLU A 231 5.91 -10.86 -17.43
CA GLU A 231 7.00 -11.73 -16.97
C GLU A 231 7.35 -11.48 -15.51
N ILE A 232 7.43 -10.20 -15.11
CA ILE A 232 7.60 -9.79 -13.71
C ILE A 232 6.43 -10.33 -12.86
N PHE A 233 5.19 -10.09 -13.30
CA PHE A 233 3.99 -10.54 -12.59
C PHE A 233 4.03 -12.06 -12.34
N ASP A 234 4.28 -12.83 -13.40
CA ASP A 234 4.30 -14.29 -13.31
C ASP A 234 5.47 -14.79 -12.44
N TRP A 235 6.62 -14.10 -12.47
CA TRP A 235 7.76 -14.42 -11.61
C TRP A 235 7.44 -14.17 -10.14
N LEU A 236 6.78 -13.05 -9.79
CA LEU A 236 6.35 -12.81 -8.41
C LEU A 236 5.42 -13.92 -7.91
N VAL A 237 4.45 -14.34 -8.74
CA VAL A 237 3.52 -15.42 -8.38
C VAL A 237 4.24 -16.75 -8.17
N ALA A 238 5.29 -17.02 -8.94
CA ALA A 238 6.02 -18.29 -8.90
C ALA A 238 7.05 -18.37 -7.77
N GLU A 239 7.73 -17.26 -7.45
CA GLU A 239 8.95 -17.28 -6.65
C GLU A 239 8.79 -16.63 -5.27
N ILE A 240 7.90 -15.64 -5.11
CA ILE A 240 7.66 -15.02 -3.81
C ILE A 240 6.58 -15.81 -3.09
N ASN A 241 6.79 -16.10 -1.80
CA ASN A 241 5.81 -16.78 -0.96
C ASN A 241 5.04 -15.79 -0.09
N TYR A 242 3.71 -15.78 -0.22
CA TYR A 242 2.86 -14.98 0.64
C TYR A 242 2.97 -15.42 2.09
N THR A 243 3.41 -14.52 2.96
CA THR A 243 3.61 -14.78 4.39
C THR A 243 3.07 -13.62 5.20
N GLU A 244 2.02 -13.87 5.98
CA GLU A 244 1.52 -12.88 6.93
C GLU A 244 2.58 -12.50 7.95
N ASP A 245 2.50 -11.23 8.35
CA ASP A 245 3.50 -10.57 9.15
C ASP A 245 3.55 -11.11 10.61
N PRO A 246 4.73 -11.38 11.20
CA PRO A 246 4.83 -12.09 12.47
C PRO A 246 4.12 -11.39 13.63
N GLY A 247 3.14 -12.08 14.22
CA GLY A 247 2.40 -11.56 15.38
C GLY A 247 1.21 -10.67 15.02
N GLY A 248 0.80 -10.64 13.75
CA GLY A 248 -0.33 -9.82 13.28
C GLY A 248 -0.02 -8.33 13.26
N GLY A 249 1.26 -8.00 12.99
CA GLY A 249 1.71 -6.63 12.73
C GLY A 249 1.35 -6.16 11.31
N ASP A 250 1.85 -4.97 10.97
CA ASP A 250 1.81 -4.34 9.64
C ASP A 250 3.20 -3.72 9.41
N VAL A 251 4.21 -4.58 9.35
CA VAL A 251 5.61 -4.25 9.08
C VAL A 251 5.81 -4.32 7.57
N TRP A 252 6.25 -3.20 7.01
CA TRP A 252 6.44 -3.08 5.57
C TRP A 252 7.91 -3.27 5.27
N TYR A 253 8.21 -4.25 4.41
CA TYR A 253 9.57 -4.56 4.00
C TYR A 253 9.89 -3.86 2.68
N SER A 254 11.11 -3.36 2.56
CA SER A 254 11.61 -2.82 1.29
C SER A 254 11.67 -3.90 0.20
N PRO A 255 11.63 -3.53 -1.09
CA PRO A 255 11.83 -4.47 -2.19
C PRO A 255 13.08 -5.36 -2.04
N ASP A 256 14.18 -4.80 -1.53
CA ASP A 256 15.41 -5.54 -1.22
C ASP A 256 15.23 -6.61 -0.13
N GLU A 257 14.48 -6.30 0.94
CA GLU A 257 14.17 -7.25 2.01
C GLU A 257 13.23 -8.36 1.55
N THR A 258 12.22 -8.01 0.74
CA THR A 258 11.30 -8.98 0.11
C THR A 258 12.06 -9.92 -0.83
N LEU A 259 12.97 -9.39 -1.67
CA LEU A 259 13.83 -10.20 -2.53
C LEU A 259 14.82 -11.07 -1.74
N ALA A 260 15.39 -10.54 -0.65
CA ALA A 260 16.34 -11.30 0.16
C ALA A 260 15.67 -12.47 0.90
N SER A 261 14.42 -12.31 1.32
CA SER A 261 13.65 -13.32 2.05
C SER A 261 12.84 -14.24 1.13
N MET A 262 12.52 -13.80 -0.09
CA MET A 262 11.58 -14.44 -1.01
C MET A 262 10.19 -14.65 -0.37
N THR A 263 9.81 -13.75 0.53
CA THR A 263 8.55 -13.76 1.28
C THR A 263 8.05 -12.33 1.50
N GLY A 264 6.75 -12.15 1.61
CA GLY A 264 6.12 -10.88 1.99
C GLY A 264 4.60 -11.01 1.98
N ASP A 265 3.89 -9.97 2.39
CA ASP A 265 2.43 -9.86 2.27
C ASP A 265 2.01 -8.82 1.21
N CYS A 266 0.79 -8.28 1.29
CA CYS A 266 0.19 -7.55 0.17
C CYS A 266 0.97 -6.28 -0.23
N GLU A 267 1.42 -5.48 0.73
CA GLU A 267 2.19 -4.27 0.46
C GLU A 267 3.61 -4.58 -0.02
N ASP A 268 4.23 -5.65 0.49
CA ASP A 268 5.58 -6.06 0.11
C ASP A 268 5.62 -6.50 -1.35
N TYR A 269 4.61 -7.27 -1.77
CA TYR A 269 4.40 -7.64 -3.17
C TYR A 269 4.19 -6.41 -4.03
N ALA A 270 3.33 -5.48 -3.60
CA ALA A 270 3.04 -4.28 -4.37
C ALA A 270 4.27 -3.36 -4.54
N MET A 271 5.06 -3.19 -3.48
CA MET A 271 6.30 -2.41 -3.50
C MET A 271 7.38 -3.08 -4.36
N LEU A 272 7.59 -4.38 -4.22
CA LEU A 272 8.55 -5.12 -5.05
C LEU A 272 8.16 -5.08 -6.54
N PHE A 273 6.90 -5.36 -6.85
CA PHE A 273 6.39 -5.28 -8.22
C PHE A 273 6.60 -3.88 -8.80
N SER A 274 6.28 -2.83 -8.04
CA SER A 274 6.48 -1.44 -8.45
C SER A 274 7.95 -1.10 -8.73
N ALA A 275 8.87 -1.53 -7.87
CA ALA A 275 10.30 -1.33 -8.07
C ALA A 275 10.81 -2.05 -9.34
N MET A 276 10.33 -3.27 -9.59
CA MET A 276 10.70 -4.01 -10.80
C MET A 276 10.10 -3.39 -12.07
N VAL A 277 8.87 -2.86 -12.01
CA VAL A 277 8.23 -2.14 -13.13
C VAL A 277 8.98 -0.85 -13.47
N GLU A 278 9.46 -0.11 -12.47
CA GLU A 278 10.28 1.08 -12.73
C GLU A 278 11.56 0.74 -13.48
N HIS A 279 12.26 -0.34 -13.08
CA HIS A 279 13.49 -0.75 -13.75
C HIS A 279 13.33 -1.11 -15.22
N VAL A 280 12.11 -1.49 -15.64
CA VAL A 280 11.81 -1.75 -17.05
C VAL A 280 11.28 -0.52 -17.78
N GLY A 281 11.22 0.64 -17.12
CA GLY A 281 10.78 1.92 -17.69
C GLY A 281 9.28 2.22 -17.52
N GLY A 282 8.57 1.43 -16.73
CA GLY A 282 7.15 1.64 -16.43
C GLY A 282 6.90 2.53 -15.22
N ALA A 283 5.70 3.09 -15.13
CA ALA A 283 5.23 3.81 -13.95
C ALA A 283 4.15 2.99 -13.25
N SER A 284 4.16 3.00 -11.92
CA SER A 284 3.18 2.25 -11.12
C SER A 284 2.59 3.06 -9.97
N ARG A 285 1.45 2.59 -9.49
CA ARG A 285 0.76 3.08 -8.30
C ARG A 285 0.41 1.94 -7.38
N ILE A 286 0.53 2.16 -6.08
CA ILE A 286 0.00 1.24 -5.08
C ILE A 286 -1.36 1.73 -4.64
N TYR A 287 -2.35 0.86 -4.74
CA TYR A 287 -3.70 1.06 -4.24
C TYR A 287 -3.86 0.32 -2.92
N LEU A 288 -4.29 1.04 -1.88
CA LEU A 288 -4.64 0.46 -0.59
C LEU A 288 -6.16 0.50 -0.40
N THR A 289 -6.73 -0.65 -0.07
CA THR A 289 -8.13 -0.81 0.35
C THR A 289 -8.20 -0.82 1.88
N ARG A 290 -9.33 -1.28 2.44
CA ARG A 290 -9.48 -1.47 3.89
C ARG A 290 -8.45 -2.45 4.47
N ASP A 291 -8.08 -3.48 3.73
CA ASP A 291 -7.31 -4.63 4.22
C ASP A 291 -6.42 -5.29 3.16
N HIS A 292 -6.16 -4.61 2.04
CA HIS A 292 -5.28 -5.11 0.99
C HIS A 292 -4.49 -3.99 0.31
N ALA A 293 -3.33 -4.33 -0.23
CA ALA A 293 -2.52 -3.46 -1.09
C ALA A 293 -2.18 -4.19 -2.39
N PHE A 294 -2.28 -3.47 -3.51
CA PHE A 294 -1.95 -4.01 -4.83
C PHE A 294 -1.41 -2.91 -5.75
N THR A 295 -0.78 -3.31 -6.86
CA THR A 295 -0.22 -2.35 -7.81
C THR A 295 -1.15 -2.14 -9.01
N ALA A 296 -1.07 -0.99 -9.64
CA ALA A 296 -1.51 -0.79 -11.02
C ALA A 296 -0.41 -0.12 -11.85
N VAL A 297 -0.32 -0.45 -13.13
CA VAL A 297 0.71 0.04 -14.05
C VAL A 297 0.10 1.00 -15.05
N TYR A 298 0.78 2.10 -15.32
CA TYR A 298 0.35 3.05 -16.34
C TYR A 298 0.42 2.43 -17.74
N VAL A 299 -0.68 2.49 -18.49
CA VAL A 299 -0.77 1.93 -19.84
C VAL A 299 -1.05 2.95 -20.94
N GLY A 300 -1.12 4.24 -20.60
CA GLY A 300 -1.39 5.33 -21.53
C GLY A 300 -2.58 6.20 -21.11
N ASN A 301 -2.90 7.23 -21.89
CA ASN A 301 -3.94 8.22 -21.55
C ASN A 301 -5.13 8.23 -22.51
N THR A 302 -5.09 7.41 -23.56
CA THR A 302 -6.20 7.27 -24.51
C THR A 302 -6.85 5.89 -24.43
N GLU A 303 -8.11 5.79 -24.85
CA GLU A 303 -8.80 4.49 -24.99
C GLU A 303 -8.06 3.56 -25.96
N SER A 304 -7.40 4.11 -26.99
CA SER A 304 -6.58 3.31 -27.90
C SER A 304 -5.37 2.68 -27.21
N ASP A 305 -4.75 3.37 -26.24
CA ASP A 305 -3.63 2.82 -25.49
C ASP A 305 -4.11 1.67 -24.60
N LEU A 306 -5.28 1.83 -23.97
CA LEU A 306 -5.92 0.76 -23.19
C LEU A 306 -6.29 -0.45 -24.07
N ASP A 307 -6.84 -0.23 -25.27
CA ASP A 307 -7.17 -1.32 -26.20
C ASP A 307 -5.91 -2.08 -26.65
N ASN A 308 -4.83 -1.37 -26.94
CA ASN A 308 -3.53 -1.96 -27.26
C ASN A 308 -2.98 -2.75 -26.07
N ALA A 309 -3.04 -2.18 -24.87
CA ALA A 309 -2.61 -2.85 -23.65
C ALA A 309 -3.42 -4.14 -23.40
N THR A 310 -4.73 -4.08 -23.60
CA THR A 310 -5.62 -5.25 -23.51
C THR A 310 -5.24 -6.33 -24.52
N ALA A 311 -4.93 -5.94 -25.76
CA ALA A 311 -4.47 -6.86 -26.78
C ALA A 311 -3.14 -7.53 -26.42
N ASP A 312 -2.20 -6.77 -25.84
CA ASP A 312 -0.89 -7.26 -25.40
C ASP A 312 -1.00 -8.29 -24.27
N ILE A 313 -1.83 -8.02 -23.24
CA ILE A 313 -2.10 -8.98 -22.16
C ILE A 313 -2.68 -10.28 -22.74
N ARG A 314 -3.71 -10.18 -23.60
CA ARG A 314 -4.36 -11.33 -24.22
C ARG A 314 -3.42 -12.10 -25.14
N ALA A 315 -2.50 -11.41 -25.82
CA ALA A 315 -1.48 -12.02 -26.66
C ALA A 315 -0.45 -12.78 -25.80
N TYR A 316 0.00 -12.20 -24.68
CA TYR A 316 0.94 -12.83 -23.77
C TYR A 316 0.37 -14.13 -23.17
N TYR A 317 -0.84 -14.08 -22.62
CA TYR A 317 -1.49 -15.26 -22.03
C TYR A 317 -2.15 -16.19 -23.07
N SER A 318 -2.22 -15.76 -24.34
CA SER A 318 -2.84 -16.51 -25.46
C SER A 318 -4.31 -16.89 -25.22
N THR A 319 -5.04 -16.07 -24.47
CA THR A 319 -6.44 -16.29 -24.10
C THR A 319 -7.16 -14.95 -23.92
N PRO A 320 -8.46 -14.83 -24.24
CA PRO A 320 -9.19 -13.56 -24.16
C PRO A 320 -9.58 -13.21 -22.72
N VAL A 321 -8.60 -13.12 -21.82
CA VAL A 321 -8.85 -12.75 -20.42
C VAL A 321 -9.54 -11.38 -20.32
N PRO A 322 -10.47 -11.22 -19.36
CA PRO A 322 -10.95 -9.90 -18.98
C PRO A 322 -9.79 -9.03 -18.45
N VAL A 323 -9.87 -7.70 -18.56
CA VAL A 323 -8.84 -6.82 -18.00
C VAL A 323 -9.47 -5.60 -17.33
N HIS A 324 -8.86 -5.13 -16.26
CA HIS A 324 -9.30 -4.00 -15.46
C HIS A 324 -8.25 -2.91 -15.41
N ALA A 325 -8.72 -1.67 -15.47
CA ALA A 325 -7.90 -0.50 -15.24
C ALA A 325 -8.70 0.57 -14.51
N PHE A 326 -8.04 1.32 -13.64
CA PHE A 326 -8.56 2.60 -13.17
C PHE A 326 -8.25 3.69 -14.20
N ARG A 327 -9.11 4.71 -14.25
CA ARG A 327 -8.89 5.91 -15.04
C ARG A 327 -8.92 7.14 -14.16
N ASP A 328 -7.96 8.03 -14.34
CA ASP A 328 -7.91 9.33 -13.71
C ASP A 328 -7.53 10.44 -14.71
N GLU A 329 -7.06 11.59 -14.18
CA GLU A 329 -6.69 12.75 -15.00
C GLU A 329 -5.45 12.51 -15.86
N VAL A 330 -4.53 11.61 -15.45
CA VAL A 330 -3.26 11.36 -16.16
C VAL A 330 -3.30 10.13 -17.06
N GLY A 331 -4.23 9.20 -16.84
CA GLY A 331 -4.54 8.15 -17.80
C GLY A 331 -5.13 6.88 -17.19
N TYR A 332 -4.79 5.75 -17.81
CA TYR A 332 -5.26 4.42 -17.47
C TYR A 332 -4.18 3.65 -16.69
N TRP A 333 -4.60 3.01 -15.61
CA TRP A 333 -3.77 2.28 -14.68
C TRP A 333 -4.28 0.85 -14.57
N MET A 334 -3.64 -0.07 -15.29
CA MET A 334 -4.05 -1.47 -15.37
C MET A 334 -3.67 -2.23 -14.10
N MET A 335 -4.61 -3.02 -13.57
CA MET A 335 -4.42 -3.72 -12.30
C MET A 335 -3.31 -4.77 -12.38
N ALA A 336 -2.53 -4.86 -11.30
CA ALA A 336 -1.45 -5.82 -11.10
C ALA A 336 -1.52 -6.36 -9.67
N ASP A 337 -2.38 -7.35 -9.46
CA ASP A 337 -2.51 -8.03 -8.17
C ASP A 337 -2.26 -9.55 -8.30
N PRO A 338 -1.04 -10.02 -7.95
CA PRO A 338 -0.70 -11.45 -8.01
C PRO A 338 -1.44 -12.30 -6.97
N LEU A 339 -2.12 -11.68 -6.00
CA LEU A 339 -2.89 -12.35 -4.96
C LEU A 339 -4.38 -12.43 -5.33
N GLY A 340 -4.86 -11.51 -6.18
CA GLY A 340 -6.23 -11.45 -6.67
C GLY A 340 -6.46 -12.23 -7.96
N SER A 341 -5.46 -12.30 -8.84
CA SER A 341 -5.61 -12.92 -10.17
C SER A 341 -4.41 -13.75 -10.61
N PHE A 342 -4.64 -14.66 -11.55
CA PHE A 342 -3.58 -15.50 -12.13
C PHE A 342 -2.77 -14.81 -13.23
N TYR A 343 -3.17 -13.61 -13.64
CA TYR A 343 -2.60 -12.88 -14.76
C TYR A 343 -2.63 -11.37 -14.53
N MET A 344 -1.69 -10.66 -15.16
CA MET A 344 -1.64 -9.20 -15.17
C MET A 344 -2.89 -8.61 -15.82
N GLY A 345 -3.50 -7.59 -15.20
CA GLY A 345 -4.74 -6.97 -15.64
C GLY A 345 -6.01 -7.58 -15.05
N GLY A 346 -5.93 -8.68 -14.30
CA GLY A 346 -7.09 -9.27 -13.62
C GLY A 346 -7.61 -8.44 -12.43
N LEU A 347 -8.69 -8.93 -11.81
CA LEU A 347 -9.26 -8.33 -10.60
C LEU A 347 -8.29 -8.41 -9.41
N ALA A 348 -8.23 -7.34 -8.63
CA ALA A 348 -7.55 -7.33 -7.34
C ALA A 348 -8.37 -8.05 -6.25
N VAL A 349 -7.72 -8.41 -5.13
CA VAL A 349 -8.39 -9.01 -3.97
C VAL A 349 -9.51 -8.08 -3.48
N GLY A 350 -10.71 -8.63 -3.35
CA GLY A 350 -11.91 -7.90 -2.91
C GLY A 350 -12.57 -7.03 -4.00
N GLN A 351 -12.03 -7.02 -5.22
CA GLN A 351 -12.64 -6.33 -6.36
C GLN A 351 -13.72 -7.20 -7.00
N VAL A 352 -14.87 -6.60 -7.31
CA VAL A 352 -16.03 -7.28 -7.89
C VAL A 352 -16.47 -6.53 -9.15
N PRO A 353 -16.68 -7.22 -10.29
CA PRO A 353 -17.22 -6.60 -11.50
C PRO A 353 -18.68 -6.16 -11.28
N THR A 354 -19.09 -5.11 -11.99
CA THR A 354 -20.46 -4.57 -11.90
C THR A 354 -21.18 -4.72 -13.25
N TRP A 355 -22.51 -4.63 -13.25
CA TRP A 355 -23.33 -4.79 -14.45
C TRP A 355 -22.88 -3.89 -15.62
N GLN A 356 -22.67 -4.53 -16.77
CA GLN A 356 -22.02 -3.95 -17.94
C GLN A 356 -23.05 -3.43 -18.95
N SER A 357 -22.77 -2.29 -19.61
CA SER A 357 -23.47 -1.92 -20.86
C SER A 357 -22.57 -1.63 -22.06
N ALA A 358 -21.24 -1.52 -21.89
CA ALA A 358 -20.32 -1.37 -23.02
C ALA A 358 -18.81 -1.60 -22.72
N ASP A 359 -18.38 -1.59 -21.45
CA ASP A 359 -16.99 -1.30 -21.09
C ASP A 359 -16.40 -2.37 -20.13
N TYR A 360 -15.22 -2.94 -20.46
CA TYR A 360 -14.60 -4.10 -19.78
C TYR A 360 -14.01 -3.83 -18.38
N TRP A 361 -14.18 -2.63 -17.81
CA TRP A 361 -13.45 -2.21 -16.60
C TRP A 361 -14.32 -1.88 -15.39
N ASN A 362 -15.66 -1.82 -15.54
CA ASN A 362 -16.53 -1.40 -14.44
C ASN A 362 -16.55 -2.44 -13.31
N SER A 363 -15.93 -2.06 -12.21
CA SER A 363 -15.77 -2.87 -11.01
C SER A 363 -15.72 -1.97 -9.79
N THR A 364 -15.96 -2.55 -8.63
CA THR A 364 -15.98 -1.84 -7.36
C THR A 364 -15.34 -2.71 -6.28
N PHE A 365 -15.04 -2.12 -5.14
CA PHE A 365 -14.64 -2.82 -3.91
C PHE A 365 -15.79 -2.71 -2.90
N PRO A 366 -16.73 -3.68 -2.85
CA PRO A 366 -17.93 -3.57 -2.02
C PRO A 366 -17.63 -3.42 -0.52
N GLU A 367 -16.47 -3.91 -0.07
CA GLU A 367 -16.04 -3.84 1.33
C GLU A 367 -15.17 -2.62 1.66
N SER A 368 -14.91 -1.73 0.70
CA SER A 368 -14.03 -0.57 0.88
C SER A 368 -14.63 0.72 0.31
N ASP A 369 -15.09 1.61 1.19
CA ASP A 369 -15.63 2.92 0.79
C ASP A 369 -14.55 3.87 0.20
N ASN A 370 -13.32 3.73 0.70
CA ASN A 370 -12.19 4.61 0.37
C ASN A 370 -11.01 3.76 -0.10
N LEU A 371 -10.44 4.11 -1.25
CA LEU A 371 -9.14 3.64 -1.69
C LEU A 371 -8.12 4.76 -1.53
N HIS A 372 -6.89 4.39 -1.20
CA HIS A 372 -5.75 5.29 -1.27
C HIS A 372 -4.91 4.91 -2.47
N SER A 373 -4.71 5.84 -3.40
CA SER A 373 -3.85 5.65 -4.57
C SER A 373 -2.53 6.39 -4.34
N ILE A 374 -1.41 5.68 -4.37
CA ILE A 374 -0.09 6.20 -4.04
C ILE A 374 0.83 6.06 -5.24
N ASP A 375 1.30 7.19 -5.75
CA ASP A 375 2.31 7.26 -6.80
C ASP A 375 3.65 6.77 -6.24
N VAL A 376 4.23 5.77 -6.90
CA VAL A 376 5.57 5.25 -6.57
C VAL A 376 6.59 6.03 -7.37
N THR A 377 7.21 7.01 -6.74
CA THR A 377 8.12 7.98 -7.36
C THR A 377 9.58 7.84 -6.89
N GLY A 378 9.81 7.10 -5.80
CA GLY A 378 11.13 7.02 -5.13
C GLY A 378 11.57 8.33 -4.46
N ILE A 379 10.69 9.33 -4.36
CA ILE A 379 11.00 10.63 -3.77
C ILE A 379 10.67 10.63 -2.28
N ASN A 380 11.71 10.62 -1.44
CA ASN A 380 11.57 10.80 0.00
C ASN A 380 11.22 12.26 0.35
N LEU A 381 10.10 12.47 1.04
CA LEU A 381 9.70 13.77 1.56
C LEU A 381 10.26 13.98 2.98
N GLU A 382 11.58 14.09 3.10
CA GLU A 382 12.21 14.35 4.39
C GLU A 382 11.65 15.65 4.98
N GLN A 383 11.00 15.56 6.15
CA GLN A 383 10.67 16.74 6.95
C GLN A 383 11.78 16.96 7.97
N PRO A 384 12.53 18.07 7.89
CA PRO A 384 13.43 18.47 8.95
C PRO A 384 12.69 18.49 10.30
N ILE A 385 13.35 18.04 11.37
CA ILE A 385 12.75 17.93 12.72
C ILE A 385 12.06 19.22 13.21
N TRP A 386 12.53 20.38 12.74
CA TRP A 386 11.97 21.70 13.03
C TRP A 386 10.70 22.06 12.23
N LEU A 387 10.29 21.22 11.28
CA LEU A 387 9.01 21.29 10.56
C LEU A 387 8.01 20.21 11.03
N ASP A 388 8.36 19.40 12.04
CA ASP A 388 7.44 18.43 12.65
C ASP A 388 6.50 19.13 13.67
N PRO A 389 5.17 19.13 13.44
CA PRO A 389 4.19 19.72 14.36
C PRO A 389 4.19 19.08 15.76
N LEU A 390 4.48 17.79 15.90
CA LEU A 390 4.47 17.09 17.20
C LEU A 390 5.61 17.57 18.10
N ASN A 391 6.79 17.80 17.53
CA ASN A 391 7.91 18.42 18.25
C ASN A 391 7.53 19.82 18.77
N TRP A 392 6.81 20.59 17.96
CA TRP A 392 6.34 21.91 18.37
C TRP A 392 5.26 21.87 19.45
N VAL A 393 4.32 20.92 19.38
CA VAL A 393 3.33 20.70 20.45
C VAL A 393 4.05 20.39 21.77
N GLY A 394 5.08 19.54 21.74
CA GLY A 394 5.93 19.26 22.90
C GLY A 394 6.60 20.52 23.45
N MET A 395 7.19 21.35 22.57
CA MET A 395 7.81 22.62 22.98
C MET A 395 6.81 23.61 23.57
N VAL A 396 5.62 23.75 22.98
CA VAL A 396 4.54 24.64 23.49
C VAL A 396 4.11 24.20 24.89
N ILE A 397 3.95 22.89 25.12
CA ILE A 397 3.60 22.35 26.45
C ILE A 397 4.69 22.66 27.47
N VAL A 398 5.96 22.40 27.12
CA VAL A 398 7.10 22.63 28.02
C VAL A 398 7.24 24.11 28.37
N PHE A 399 7.26 25.00 27.36
CA PHE A 399 7.38 26.44 27.61
C PHE A 399 6.14 27.03 28.29
N GLY A 400 4.95 26.53 27.97
CA GLY A 400 3.71 26.92 28.64
C GLY A 400 3.73 26.58 30.13
N ALA A 401 4.14 25.35 30.48
CA ALA A 401 4.25 24.91 31.87
C ALA A 401 5.30 25.72 32.65
N ILE A 402 6.45 26.00 32.04
CA ILE A 402 7.50 26.84 32.63
C ILE A 402 6.97 28.25 32.88
N THR A 403 6.28 28.85 31.91
CA THR A 403 5.73 30.21 32.02
C THR A 403 4.69 30.30 33.14
N LEU A 404 3.77 29.33 33.22
CA LEU A 404 2.77 29.26 34.29
C LEU A 404 3.42 29.08 35.67
N GLY A 405 4.46 28.26 35.78
CA GLY A 405 5.21 28.07 37.03
C GLY A 405 5.86 29.37 37.52
N PHE A 406 6.46 30.16 36.62
CA PHE A 406 7.04 31.46 36.97
C PHE A 406 5.98 32.50 37.34
N LEU A 407 4.84 32.53 36.63
CA LEU A 407 3.74 33.44 36.96
C LEU A 407 3.12 33.11 38.32
N ALA A 408 2.87 31.83 38.60
CA ALA A 408 2.37 31.38 39.90
C ALA A 408 3.36 31.69 41.03
N SER A 409 4.66 31.48 40.80
CA SER A 409 5.70 31.83 41.77
C SER A 409 5.81 33.34 42.00
N ALA A 410 5.64 34.17 40.96
CA ALA A 410 5.66 35.62 41.09
C ALA A 410 4.42 36.16 41.83
N HIS A 411 3.27 35.50 41.68
CA HIS A 411 2.05 35.85 42.42
C HIS A 411 2.08 35.39 43.89
N SER A 412 2.98 34.45 44.24
CA SER A 412 3.16 33.93 45.59
C SER A 412 4.08 34.79 46.48
N GLU A 413 4.59 35.93 46.00
CA GLU A 413 5.27 36.90 46.89
C GLU A 413 4.24 37.51 47.85
N LYS A 414 4.09 36.86 49.01
CA LYS A 414 3.39 37.41 50.16
C LYS A 414 4.06 38.73 50.53
N THR A 415 3.32 39.83 50.41
CA THR A 415 3.65 41.08 51.08
C THR A 415 3.79 40.78 52.57
N GLU A 416 4.99 40.93 53.13
CA GLU A 416 5.15 40.84 54.58
C GLU A 416 4.26 41.91 55.22
N PRO A 417 3.47 41.57 56.26
CA PRO A 417 2.57 42.52 56.90
C PRO A 417 3.39 43.69 57.45
N LEU A 418 2.98 44.91 57.12
CA LEU A 418 3.65 46.11 57.56
C LEU A 418 3.71 46.15 59.10
N PRO A 419 4.84 46.58 59.69
CA PRO A 419 4.94 46.69 61.14
C PRO A 419 3.90 47.68 61.68
N VAL A 420 3.19 47.31 62.74
CA VAL A 420 2.14 48.14 63.36
C VAL A 420 2.72 48.94 64.52
N CYS A 421 2.43 50.24 64.57
CA CYS A 421 2.84 51.10 65.68
C CYS A 421 2.11 50.70 66.96
N LYS A 422 2.85 50.35 68.01
CA LYS A 422 2.26 49.90 69.29
C LYS A 422 1.64 51.02 70.13
N ILE A 423 1.72 52.28 69.69
CA ILE A 423 1.10 53.43 70.37
C ILE A 423 -0.23 53.79 69.73
N CYS A 424 -0.28 53.96 68.40
CA CYS A 424 -1.50 54.38 67.70
C CYS A 424 -2.25 53.24 67.02
N GLY A 425 -1.66 52.04 66.92
CA GLY A 425 -2.25 50.87 66.28
C GLY A 425 -2.32 50.92 64.75
N MET A 426 -1.74 51.95 64.12
CA MET A 426 -1.71 52.08 62.67
C MET A 426 -0.44 51.47 62.05
N ASP A 427 -0.57 51.02 60.81
CA ASP A 427 0.55 50.52 60.01
C ASP A 427 1.63 51.59 59.82
N ILE A 428 2.88 51.14 59.81
CA ILE A 428 4.05 51.98 59.63
C ILE A 428 4.54 51.83 58.20
N PHE A 429 4.46 52.91 57.44
CA PHE A 429 4.86 52.93 56.05
C PHE A 429 6.31 53.41 55.86
N GLU A 430 6.78 54.40 56.63
CA GLU A 430 8.16 54.93 56.58
C GLU A 430 8.58 55.54 57.94
N TYR A 431 9.90 55.60 58.20
CA TYR A 431 10.54 56.20 59.40
C TYR A 431 9.96 55.75 60.75
N TRP A 432 10.45 54.60 61.24
CA TRP A 432 10.08 54.05 62.54
C TRP A 432 11.25 53.77 63.46
N TYR A 433 10.93 53.72 64.74
CA TYR A 433 11.85 53.28 65.78
C TYR A 433 11.49 51.88 66.24
N THR A 434 12.51 51.05 66.41
CA THR A 434 12.38 49.73 67.01
C THR A 434 13.06 49.73 68.37
N CYS A 435 12.33 49.38 69.43
CA CYS A 435 12.92 49.23 70.76
C CYS A 435 13.91 48.06 70.75
N GLN A 436 15.18 48.31 71.05
CA GLN A 436 16.20 47.24 71.00
C GLN A 436 15.94 46.12 72.01
N ASN A 437 15.23 46.39 73.11
CA ASN A 437 14.97 45.41 74.15
C ASN A 437 13.78 44.48 73.83
N CYS A 438 12.68 45.02 73.30
CA CYS A 438 11.45 44.24 73.07
C CYS A 438 10.98 44.21 71.61
N GLN A 439 11.77 44.78 70.69
CA GLN A 439 11.52 44.82 69.25
C GLN A 439 10.18 45.48 68.84
N ALA A 440 9.55 46.23 69.74
CA ALA A 440 8.32 46.95 69.43
C ALA A 440 8.62 48.14 68.50
N THR A 441 7.79 48.31 67.48
CA THR A 441 7.91 49.35 66.46
C THR A 441 6.97 50.52 66.71
N TYR A 442 7.43 51.73 66.41
CA TYR A 442 6.70 52.98 66.65
C TYR A 442 6.92 53.97 65.51
N HIS A 443 5.88 54.74 65.12
CA HIS A 443 6.09 55.89 64.25
C HIS A 443 7.04 56.89 64.92
N SER A 444 7.88 57.53 64.10
CA SER A 444 8.81 58.54 64.59
C SER A 444 8.13 59.70 65.34
N GLN A 445 6.92 60.07 64.93
CA GLN A 445 6.10 61.10 65.59
C GLN A 445 5.40 60.61 66.87
N CYS A 446 5.17 59.31 67.02
CA CYS A 446 4.54 58.73 68.22
C CYS A 446 5.56 58.50 69.35
N ALA A 447 6.85 58.45 69.02
CA ALA A 447 7.93 58.32 70.00
C ALA A 447 8.34 59.71 70.52
N PHE A 448 8.01 60.02 71.78
CA PHE A 448 8.39 61.29 72.39
C PHE A 448 9.88 61.28 72.76
N GLY A 449 10.65 62.26 72.25
CA GLY A 449 12.07 62.42 72.55
C GLY A 449 12.36 62.39 74.05
N GLY A 450 13.19 61.44 74.48
CA GLY A 450 13.58 61.21 75.88
C GLY A 450 12.69 60.24 76.69
N ALA A 451 11.69 59.59 76.08
CA ALA A 451 10.79 58.66 76.77
C ALA A 451 11.34 57.22 76.88
N ASN A 452 10.89 56.50 77.91
CA ASN A 452 11.04 55.05 78.02
C ASN A 452 10.02 54.33 77.12
N CYS A 453 10.40 53.17 76.59
CA CYS A 453 9.54 52.31 75.80
C CYS A 453 8.28 51.94 76.60
N PRO A 454 7.06 52.25 76.14
CA PRO A 454 5.85 51.98 76.92
C PRO A 454 5.62 50.49 77.17
N MET A 455 6.20 49.61 76.34
CA MET A 455 6.04 48.16 76.46
C MET A 455 7.00 47.51 77.46
N CYS A 456 8.23 48.01 77.59
CA CYS A 456 9.25 47.38 78.44
C CYS A 456 10.02 48.33 79.36
N GLN A 457 9.64 49.61 79.38
CA GLN A 457 10.21 50.69 80.20
C GLN A 457 11.71 50.95 79.98
N ALA A 458 12.35 50.30 79.01
CA ALA A 458 13.74 50.57 78.64
C ALA A 458 13.86 51.96 77.97
N PRO A 459 14.92 52.74 78.25
CA PRO A 459 15.13 54.04 77.62
C PRO A 459 15.24 53.87 76.11
N ILE A 460 14.43 54.64 75.37
CA ILE A 460 14.54 54.66 73.91
C ILE A 460 15.79 55.49 73.58
N GLN A 461 16.82 54.84 73.04
CA GLN A 461 17.97 55.56 72.51
C GLN A 461 17.60 56.09 71.12
N PHE A 462 17.50 57.41 71.01
CA PHE A 462 17.24 58.12 69.76
C PHE A 462 18.57 58.33 69.03
N PRO A 463 18.84 57.70 67.88
CA PRO A 463 19.79 58.29 66.95
C PRO A 463 19.15 59.54 66.31
N PRO A 464 19.94 60.62 66.05
CA PRO A 464 19.45 61.79 65.34
C PRO A 464 19.09 61.44 63.89
N PRO A 465 18.21 62.23 63.24
CA PRO A 465 17.93 62.05 61.82
C PRO A 465 19.22 62.21 61.00
N PRO A 466 19.36 61.41 59.94
CA PRO A 466 19.32 61.96 58.59
C PRO A 466 17.92 61.96 57.99
#